data_AF-A0A8C4T4D4-F1
#
_entry.id   AF-A0A8C4T4D4-F1
#
_cell.length_a   1.000
_cell.length_b   1.000
_cell.length_c   1.000
_cell.angle_alpha   90.00
_cell.angle_beta   90.00
_cell.angle_gamma   90.00
#
_symmetry.space_group_name_H-M   'P 1'
#
loop_
_entity.id
_entity.type
_entity.pdbx_description
1 polymer ?
#
loop_
_entity_poly.entity_id
_entity_poly.type
_entity_poly.pdbx_seq_one_letter_code
_entity_poly.pdbx_strand_id
1 'polypeptide(L)'
;RVSCVQSICCEIGCANFFCCSTTCSHFLCCKVTDCRRICSIVGGSRILCSRVSCVQSVCCEIGCANFFCCSTTCSHFLCCKVTDCRHICSIASSTEYICIEDGGSGILYSRVSCANFFCCSTTCSHFLCCKVTDCRFICSIASGVLYICNEVGGSRILCSRVSCVQSICCEIGCANFFCCSTTCSHFLCCKVTDCRLICSIASCAELFCW
;
A
#
# COMPACT_ATOMS: atom_id res chain seq x y z
N ARG A 1 19.83 12.93 -15.70
CA ARG A 1 18.50 13.53 -15.49
C ARG A 1 17.68 13.19 -16.73
N VAL A 2 16.63 12.38 -16.59
CA VAL A 2 15.77 12.04 -17.73
C VAL A 2 14.53 12.92 -17.61
N SER A 3 14.52 14.02 -18.36
CA SER A 3 13.40 14.95 -18.44
C SER A 3 12.42 14.43 -19.49
N CYS A 4 11.35 13.77 -19.02
CA CYS A 4 10.24 13.26 -19.81
C CYS A 4 10.62 12.11 -20.77
N VAL A 5 10.23 10.89 -20.41
CA VAL A 5 10.27 9.74 -21.32
C VAL A 5 8.87 9.18 -21.43
N GLN A 6 8.41 9.02 -22.66
CA GLN A 6 7.29 8.16 -22.98
C GLN A 6 7.85 6.87 -23.55
N SER A 7 7.53 5.74 -22.93
CA SER A 7 7.90 4.43 -23.45
C SER A 7 6.69 3.52 -23.47
N ILE A 8 6.56 2.82 -24.59
CA ILE A 8 5.53 1.81 -24.82
C ILE A 8 6.27 0.52 -25.09
N CYS A 9 6.05 -0.49 -24.25
CA CYS A 9 6.69 -1.79 -24.36
C CYS A 9 5.62 -2.88 -24.36
N CYS A 10 5.73 -3.84 -25.27
CA CYS A 10 4.88 -5.02 -25.22
C CYS A 10 5.29 -5.90 -24.03
N GLU A 11 6.57 -6.27 -23.95
CA GLU A 11 7.12 -7.02 -22.82
C GLU A 11 8.47 -6.43 -22.40
N ILE A 12 8.70 -6.34 -21.09
CA ILE A 12 10.00 -6.06 -20.50
C ILE A 12 10.35 -7.22 -19.57
N GLY A 13 11.40 -7.96 -19.90
CA GLY A 13 11.92 -9.05 -19.08
C GLY A 13 13.37 -8.79 -18.68
N CYS A 14 13.77 -9.23 -17.49
CA CYS A 14 15.18 -9.27 -17.05
C CYS A 14 15.92 -7.92 -17.17
N ALA A 15 15.23 -6.82 -16.86
CA ALA A 15 15.76 -5.47 -17.06
C ALA A 15 16.15 -4.81 -15.74
N ASN A 16 17.32 -4.18 -15.73
CA ASN A 16 17.78 -3.34 -14.63
C ASN A 16 17.72 -1.87 -15.05
N PHE A 17 16.86 -1.09 -14.41
CA PHE A 17 16.75 0.34 -14.63
C PHE A 17 17.38 1.11 -13.47
N PHE A 18 18.31 1.99 -13.80
CA PHE A 18 18.92 2.93 -12.85
C PHE A 18 18.58 4.36 -13.28
N CYS A 19 17.95 5.13 -12.38
CA CYS A 19 17.54 6.51 -12.69
C CYS A 19 17.90 7.44 -11.53
N CYS A 20 18.78 8.41 -11.76
CA CYS A 20 19.09 9.43 -10.75
C CYS A 20 17.91 10.40 -10.54
N SER A 21 17.19 10.73 -11.61
CA SER A 21 15.96 11.52 -11.52
C SER A 21 15.10 11.32 -12.75
N THR A 22 13.83 11.02 -12.50
CA THR A 22 12.79 10.81 -13.50
C THR A 22 11.63 11.73 -13.16
N THR A 23 11.39 12.71 -14.03
CA THR A 23 10.25 13.64 -13.88
C THR A 23 9.37 13.55 -15.12
N CYS A 24 8.06 13.53 -14.92
CA CYS A 24 7.07 13.55 -16.01
C CYS A 24 7.23 12.37 -16.99
N SER A 25 7.44 11.16 -16.47
CA SER A 25 7.62 9.96 -17.29
C SER A 25 6.32 9.17 -17.43
N HIS A 26 6.06 8.65 -18.63
CA HIS A 26 4.92 7.80 -18.95
C HIS A 26 5.42 6.45 -19.44
N PHE A 27 5.17 5.41 -18.66
CA PHE A 27 5.51 4.04 -19.01
C PHE A 27 4.22 3.26 -19.23
N LEU A 28 4.03 2.74 -20.45
CA LEU A 28 2.95 1.82 -20.78
C LEU A 28 3.56 0.47 -21.13
N CYS A 29 3.24 -0.56 -20.36
CA CYS A 29 3.75 -1.91 -20.59
C CYS A 29 2.60 -2.93 -20.59
N CYS A 30 2.57 -3.86 -21.54
CA CYS A 30 1.65 -4.98 -21.39
C CYS A 30 2.15 -5.90 -20.28
N LYS A 31 3.42 -6.28 -20.29
CA LYS A 31 3.99 -7.19 -19.28
C LYS A 31 5.36 -6.73 -18.81
N VAL A 32 5.61 -6.79 -17.50
CA VAL A 32 6.91 -6.54 -16.87
C VAL A 32 7.25 -7.72 -15.98
N THR A 33 8.36 -8.40 -16.24
CA THR A 33 8.82 -9.54 -15.46
C THR A 33 10.30 -9.40 -15.08
N ASP A 34 10.66 -9.86 -13.89
CA ASP A 34 12.06 -9.99 -13.45
C ASP A 34 12.86 -8.70 -13.61
N CYS A 35 12.25 -7.58 -13.22
CA CYS A 35 12.85 -6.27 -13.36
C CYS A 35 13.32 -5.73 -12.02
N ARG A 36 14.50 -5.13 -12.02
CA ARG A 36 14.99 -4.32 -10.90
C ARG A 36 14.98 -2.85 -11.29
N ARG A 37 14.40 -2.01 -10.44
CA ARG A 37 14.44 -0.56 -10.58
C ARG A 37 15.11 0.06 -9.37
N ILE A 38 16.07 0.93 -9.60
CA ILE A 38 16.68 1.76 -8.56
C ILE A 38 16.59 3.21 -9.00
N CYS A 39 15.82 4.00 -8.25
CA CYS A 39 15.61 5.40 -8.53
C CYS A 39 15.99 6.25 -7.31
N SER A 40 16.72 7.34 -7.52
CA SER A 40 16.89 8.30 -6.42
C SER A 40 15.60 9.13 -6.28
N ILE A 41 15.08 9.69 -7.38
CA ILE A 41 13.86 10.51 -7.35
C ILE A 41 12.93 10.13 -8.51
N VAL A 42 11.66 9.88 -8.19
CA VAL A 42 10.57 9.68 -9.15
C VAL A 42 9.50 10.74 -8.91
N GLY A 43 9.31 11.64 -9.87
CA GLY A 43 8.36 12.75 -9.81
C GLY A 43 7.36 12.72 -10.97
N GLY A 44 6.08 12.99 -10.70
CA GLY A 44 5.10 13.29 -11.76
C GLY A 44 4.93 12.19 -12.81
N SER A 45 5.17 10.94 -12.43
CA SER A 45 5.26 9.82 -13.37
C SER A 45 4.00 8.99 -13.38
N ARG A 46 3.64 8.44 -14.54
CA ARG A 46 2.53 7.50 -14.69
C ARG A 46 3.04 6.19 -15.27
N ILE A 47 2.77 5.10 -14.56
CA ILE A 47 3.13 3.76 -14.98
C ILE A 47 1.83 2.95 -15.10
N LEU A 48 1.59 2.42 -16.29
CA LEU A 48 0.45 1.57 -16.63
C LEU A 48 0.99 0.22 -17.09
N CYS A 49 0.76 -0.82 -16.30
CA CYS A 49 1.22 -2.17 -16.61
C CYS A 49 0.07 -3.16 -16.56
N SER A 50 -0.21 -3.93 -17.62
CA SER A 50 -1.29 -4.92 -17.51
C SER A 50 -0.90 -6.03 -16.51
N ARG A 51 0.34 -6.52 -16.57
CA ARG A 51 0.88 -7.53 -15.64
C ARG A 51 2.27 -7.15 -15.16
N VAL A 52 2.49 -7.28 -13.85
CA VAL A 52 3.79 -7.06 -13.20
C VAL A 52 4.11 -8.28 -12.35
N SER A 53 5.25 -8.91 -12.59
CA SER A 53 5.68 -10.05 -11.79
C SER A 53 7.16 -10.00 -11.45
N CYS A 54 7.53 -10.44 -10.24
CA CYS A 54 8.93 -10.56 -9.85
C CYS A 54 9.71 -9.25 -9.98
N VAL A 55 9.08 -8.13 -9.60
CA VAL A 55 9.71 -6.81 -9.69
C VAL A 55 10.26 -6.38 -8.34
N GLN A 56 11.48 -5.89 -8.34
CA GLN A 56 12.09 -5.24 -7.19
C GLN A 56 12.33 -3.77 -7.50
N SER A 57 11.74 -2.87 -6.72
CA SER A 57 11.98 -1.44 -6.88
C SER A 57 12.46 -0.81 -5.58
N VAL A 58 13.54 -0.05 -5.66
CA VAL A 58 14.08 0.76 -4.57
C VAL A 58 14.06 2.22 -5.00
N CYS A 59 13.33 3.05 -4.26
CA CYS A 59 13.24 4.49 -4.51
C CYS A 59 13.62 5.27 -3.27
N CYS A 60 14.49 6.27 -3.38
CA CYS A 60 14.71 7.17 -2.24
C CYS A 60 13.48 8.08 -2.06
N GLU A 61 13.02 8.72 -3.12
CA GLU A 61 11.86 9.61 -3.09
C GLU A 61 10.90 9.35 -4.25
N ILE A 62 9.60 9.28 -3.93
CA ILE A 62 8.52 9.22 -4.91
C ILE A 62 7.52 10.34 -4.61
N GLY A 63 7.30 11.21 -5.59
CA GLY A 63 6.36 12.32 -5.50
C GLY A 63 5.40 12.35 -6.69
N CYS A 64 4.11 12.55 -6.44
CA CYS A 64 3.11 12.77 -7.49
C CYS A 64 3.09 11.66 -8.55
N ALA A 65 3.27 10.39 -8.15
CA ALA A 65 3.35 9.26 -9.06
C ALA A 65 2.03 8.47 -9.06
N ASN A 66 1.61 8.01 -10.23
CA ASN A 66 0.46 7.13 -10.38
C ASN A 66 0.89 5.79 -10.98
N PHE A 67 0.62 4.71 -10.26
CA PHE A 67 0.86 3.34 -10.70
C PHE A 67 -0.47 2.62 -10.88
N PHE A 68 -0.67 2.07 -12.07
CA PHE A 68 -1.87 1.33 -12.43
C PHE A 68 -1.49 -0.05 -12.94
N CYS A 69 -2.12 -1.09 -12.39
CA CYS A 69 -1.97 -2.44 -12.89
C CYS A 69 -3.26 -3.27 -12.91
N CYS A 70 -3.34 -4.25 -13.80
CA CYS A 70 -4.40 -5.25 -13.70
C CYS A 70 -4.01 -6.33 -12.68
N SER A 71 -2.76 -6.80 -12.72
CA SER A 71 -2.26 -7.77 -11.74
C SER A 71 -0.80 -7.56 -11.37
N THR A 72 -0.48 -7.69 -10.08
CA THR A 72 0.88 -7.71 -9.54
C THR A 72 1.14 -8.96 -8.71
N THR A 73 2.25 -9.66 -8.97
CA THR A 73 2.62 -10.89 -8.25
C THR A 73 4.09 -10.90 -7.85
N CYS A 74 4.42 -11.28 -6.61
CA CYS A 74 5.82 -11.46 -6.17
C CYS A 74 6.66 -10.17 -6.36
N SER A 75 6.13 -9.03 -5.95
CA SER A 75 6.80 -7.74 -6.14
C SER A 75 7.18 -7.10 -4.81
N HIS A 76 8.37 -6.51 -4.77
CA HIS A 76 8.94 -5.87 -3.60
C HIS A 76 9.21 -4.39 -3.88
N PHE A 77 8.62 -3.51 -3.08
CA PHE A 77 8.76 -2.08 -3.18
C PHE A 77 9.38 -1.54 -1.88
N LEU A 78 10.54 -0.90 -1.99
CA LEU A 78 11.20 -0.22 -0.89
C LEU A 78 11.30 1.27 -1.20
N CYS A 79 10.67 2.11 -0.39
CA CYS A 79 10.67 3.56 -0.58
C CYS A 79 11.11 4.27 0.70
N CYS A 80 12.08 5.19 0.64
CA CYS A 80 12.39 5.98 1.83
C CYS A 80 11.28 7.02 2.08
N LYS A 81 10.87 7.76 1.05
CA LYS A 81 9.82 8.77 1.17
C LYS A 81 8.83 8.71 0.01
N VAL A 82 7.54 8.76 0.34
CA VAL A 82 6.43 8.75 -0.61
C VAL A 82 5.49 9.92 -0.29
N THR A 83 5.12 10.69 -1.31
CA THR A 83 4.20 11.82 -1.17
C THR A 83 3.27 11.91 -2.37
N ASP A 84 1.98 12.08 -2.14
CA ASP A 84 0.93 12.27 -3.15
C ASP A 84 0.93 11.19 -4.24
N CYS A 85 1.09 9.93 -3.85
CA CYS A 85 1.14 8.81 -4.79
C CYS A 85 -0.17 8.03 -4.84
N ARG A 86 -0.52 7.51 -6.01
CA ARG A 86 -1.67 6.62 -6.17
C ARG A 86 -1.25 5.28 -6.74
N HIS A 87 -1.65 4.21 -6.08
CA HIS A 87 -1.46 2.84 -6.54
C HIS A 87 -2.82 2.18 -6.71
N ILE A 88 -3.15 1.82 -7.95
CA ILE A 88 -4.40 1.13 -8.26
C ILE A 88 -4.06 -0.21 -8.91
N CYS A 89 -4.48 -1.30 -8.30
CA CYS A 89 -4.37 -2.62 -8.93
C CYS A 89 -5.63 -3.45 -8.77
N SER A 90 -6.05 -4.17 -9.82
CA SER A 90 -7.20 -5.07 -9.66
C SER A 90 -6.83 -6.25 -8.75
N ILE A 91 -5.65 -6.85 -8.94
CA ILE A 91 -5.20 -8.00 -8.14
C ILE A 91 -3.75 -7.82 -7.69
N ALA A 92 -3.48 -7.98 -6.40
CA ALA A 92 -2.14 -8.07 -5.84
C ALA A 92 -1.97 -9.37 -5.04
N SER A 93 -0.90 -10.11 -5.31
CA SER A 93 -0.57 -11.32 -4.56
C SER A 93 0.91 -11.39 -4.22
N SER A 94 1.25 -11.79 -2.99
CA SER A 94 2.65 -11.98 -2.58
C SER A 94 3.48 -10.70 -2.78
N THR A 95 2.91 -9.55 -2.43
CA THR A 95 3.56 -8.26 -2.59
C THR A 95 4.08 -7.75 -1.26
N GLU A 96 5.27 -7.17 -1.27
CA GLU A 96 5.86 -6.50 -0.12
C GLU A 96 6.06 -5.01 -0.42
N TYR A 97 5.61 -4.18 0.51
CA TYR A 97 5.76 -2.75 0.45
C TYR A 97 6.35 -2.25 1.76
N ILE A 98 7.53 -1.64 1.68
CA ILE A 98 8.25 -1.07 2.82
C ILE A 98 8.43 0.42 2.55
N CYS A 99 7.89 1.25 3.44
CA CYS A 99 8.04 2.69 3.38
C CYS A 99 8.55 3.26 4.71
N ILE A 100 9.52 4.18 4.68
CA ILE A 100 9.95 4.85 5.91
C ILE A 100 8.97 6.00 6.23
N GLU A 101 8.70 6.86 5.25
CA GLU A 101 7.77 7.99 5.39
C GLU A 101 6.76 8.04 4.25
N ASP A 102 5.47 7.91 4.58
CA ASP A 102 4.37 8.11 3.65
C ASP A 102 3.57 9.36 4.04
N GLY A 103 3.78 10.43 3.28
CA GLY A 103 3.17 11.75 3.44
C GLY A 103 1.78 11.88 2.80
N GLY A 104 1.22 10.79 2.26
CA GLY A 104 -0.11 10.78 1.67
C GLY A 104 -0.14 9.92 0.43
N SER A 105 -0.67 8.71 0.56
CA SER A 105 -0.88 7.80 -0.56
C SER A 105 -2.32 7.32 -0.65
N GLY A 106 -2.79 7.12 -1.88
CA GLY A 106 -4.07 6.50 -2.18
C GLY A 106 -3.82 5.11 -2.77
N ILE A 107 -4.14 4.07 -2.02
CA ILE A 107 -3.96 2.68 -2.43
C ILE A 107 -5.32 2.04 -2.62
N LEU A 108 -5.59 1.56 -3.84
CA LEU A 108 -6.84 0.91 -4.21
C LEU A 108 -6.57 -0.49 -4.80
N TYR A 109 -7.12 -1.50 -4.15
CA TYR A 109 -7.07 -2.88 -4.64
C TYR A 109 -8.46 -3.51 -4.75
N SER A 110 -8.76 -4.21 -5.84
CA SER A 110 -9.97 -5.04 -5.86
C SER A 110 -9.76 -6.33 -5.04
N ARG A 111 -8.58 -6.94 -5.13
CA ARG A 111 -8.21 -8.10 -4.30
C ARG A 111 -6.74 -8.06 -3.91
N VAL A 112 -6.45 -8.26 -2.64
CA VAL A 112 -5.08 -8.41 -2.11
C VAL A 112 -4.97 -9.74 -1.36
N SER A 113 -3.89 -10.47 -1.61
CA SER A 113 -3.60 -11.74 -0.95
C SER A 113 -2.12 -11.85 -0.58
N CYS A 114 -1.83 -12.39 0.61
CA CYS A 114 -0.46 -12.68 1.04
C CYS A 114 0.49 -11.47 0.94
N ALA A 115 0.00 -10.26 1.24
CA ALA A 115 0.76 -9.03 1.12
C ALA A 115 1.26 -8.54 2.48
N ASN A 116 2.47 -7.98 2.50
CA ASN A 116 3.06 -7.34 3.68
C ASN A 116 3.28 -5.86 3.40
N PHE A 117 2.66 -5.01 4.21
CA PHE A 117 2.84 -3.56 4.19
C PHE A 117 3.49 -3.14 5.50
N PHE A 118 4.65 -2.52 5.41
CA PHE A 118 5.38 -1.96 6.54
C PHE A 118 5.63 -0.47 6.31
N CYS A 119 5.18 0.36 7.25
CA CYS A 119 5.44 1.79 7.25
C CYS A 119 6.00 2.26 8.60
N CYS A 120 7.10 3.02 8.63
CA CYS A 120 7.54 3.63 9.88
C CYS A 120 6.62 4.80 10.28
N SER A 121 6.32 5.69 9.35
CA SER A 121 5.40 6.81 9.54
C SER A 121 4.45 6.93 8.35
N THR A 122 3.16 7.01 8.63
CA THR A 122 2.11 7.22 7.62
C THR A 122 1.19 8.34 8.06
N THR A 123 0.99 9.31 7.16
CA THR A 123 0.09 10.46 7.36
C THR A 123 -0.86 10.58 6.18
N CYS A 124 -2.13 10.91 6.44
CA CYS A 124 -3.10 11.31 5.41
C CYS A 124 -3.24 10.32 4.24
N SER A 125 -3.27 9.02 4.55
CA SER A 125 -3.26 7.96 3.54
C SER A 125 -4.58 7.18 3.54
N HIS A 126 -4.98 6.73 2.35
CA HIS A 126 -6.26 6.07 2.12
C HIS A 126 -6.02 4.69 1.51
N PHE A 127 -6.55 3.65 2.15
CA PHE A 127 -6.49 2.28 1.71
C PHE A 127 -7.91 1.78 1.44
N LEU A 128 -8.23 1.50 0.19
CA LEU A 128 -9.53 0.94 -0.23
C LEU A 128 -9.31 -0.43 -0.84
N CYS A 129 -9.84 -1.47 -0.20
CA CYS A 129 -9.72 -2.85 -0.69
C CYS A 129 -11.09 -3.55 -0.74
N CYS A 130 -11.47 -4.19 -1.85
CA CYS A 130 -12.72 -4.98 -1.81
C CYS A 130 -12.52 -6.29 -1.03
N LYS A 131 -11.39 -6.98 -1.21
CA LYS A 131 -11.09 -8.24 -0.51
C LYS A 131 -9.63 -8.32 -0.10
N VAL A 132 -9.37 -8.63 1.17
CA VAL A 132 -8.04 -8.77 1.75
C VAL A 132 -7.92 -10.13 2.43
N THR A 133 -6.92 -10.94 2.06
CA THR A 133 -6.69 -12.25 2.67
C THR A 133 -5.23 -12.45 3.06
N ASP A 134 -4.97 -12.94 4.27
CA ASP A 134 -3.64 -13.30 4.76
C ASP A 134 -2.59 -12.18 4.64
N CYS A 135 -3.01 -10.94 4.86
CA CYS A 135 -2.15 -9.77 4.75
C CYS A 135 -1.66 -9.30 6.11
N ARG A 136 -0.49 -8.65 6.14
CA ARG A 136 0.05 -8.00 7.33
C ARG A 136 0.27 -6.52 7.06
N PHE A 137 -0.29 -5.69 7.92
CA PHE A 137 -0.10 -4.25 7.92
C PHE A 137 0.59 -3.87 9.23
N ILE A 138 1.78 -3.28 9.14
CA ILE A 138 2.57 -2.88 10.30
C ILE A 138 2.91 -1.40 10.16
N CYS A 139 2.45 -0.58 11.09
CA CYS A 139 2.78 0.84 11.12
C CYS A 139 3.34 1.25 12.48
N SER A 140 4.50 1.93 12.53
CA SER A 140 4.98 2.44 13.83
C SER A 140 4.18 3.67 14.25
N ILE A 141 3.90 4.59 13.33
CA ILE A 141 3.09 5.78 13.56
C ILE A 141 2.09 5.93 12.41
N ALA A 142 0.81 6.06 12.72
CA ALA A 142 -0.25 6.30 11.75
C ALA A 142 -1.10 7.50 12.19
N SER A 143 -1.22 8.52 11.33
CA SER A 143 -2.05 9.70 11.58
C SER A 143 -2.96 10.03 10.41
N GLY A 144 -4.27 10.20 10.64
CA GLY A 144 -5.21 10.58 9.56
C GLY A 144 -5.32 9.51 8.46
N VAL A 145 -5.27 8.23 8.85
CA VAL A 145 -5.33 7.11 7.89
C VAL A 145 -6.74 6.57 7.82
N LEU A 146 -7.23 6.32 6.61
CA LEU A 146 -8.54 5.72 6.35
C LEU A 146 -8.36 4.35 5.71
N TYR A 147 -8.91 3.32 6.36
CA TYR A 147 -9.02 1.96 5.82
C TYR A 147 -10.49 1.65 5.52
N ILE A 148 -10.79 1.28 4.28
CA ILE A 148 -12.12 0.80 3.89
C ILE A 148 -11.95 -0.56 3.23
N CYS A 149 -12.53 -1.60 3.83
CA CYS A 149 -12.47 -2.95 3.30
C CYS A 149 -13.86 -3.61 3.26
N ASN A 150 -14.24 -4.29 2.17
CA ASN A 150 -15.51 -5.04 2.20
C ASN A 150 -15.33 -6.37 2.93
N GLU A 151 -14.29 -7.14 2.58
CA GLU A 151 -13.98 -8.44 3.20
C GLU A 151 -12.53 -8.50 3.68
N VAL A 152 -12.31 -8.91 4.93
CA VAL A 152 -10.97 -9.13 5.50
C VAL A 152 -10.90 -10.51 6.14
N GLY A 153 -9.98 -11.35 5.66
CA GLY A 153 -9.74 -12.71 6.13
C GLY A 153 -8.29 -12.93 6.58
N GLY A 154 -8.05 -13.58 7.72
CA GLY A 154 -6.72 -14.10 8.09
C GLY A 154 -5.62 -13.04 8.25
N SER A 155 -5.99 -11.77 8.36
CA SER A 155 -5.07 -10.63 8.25
C SER A 155 -4.71 -10.04 9.61
N ARG A 156 -3.54 -9.41 9.70
CA ARG A 156 -3.03 -8.79 10.93
C ARG A 156 -2.70 -7.32 10.71
N ILE A 157 -3.20 -6.47 11.60
CA ILE A 157 -2.84 -5.05 11.64
C ILE A 157 -2.18 -4.75 12.98
N LEU A 158 -0.96 -4.22 12.93
CA LEU A 158 -0.13 -3.89 14.09
C LEU A 158 0.26 -2.43 14.00
N CYS A 159 -0.19 -1.61 14.95
CA CYS A 159 0.16 -0.20 15.00
C CYS A 159 0.73 0.20 16.36
N SER A 160 1.92 0.79 16.43
CA SER A 160 2.46 1.22 17.72
C SER A 160 1.78 2.49 18.22
N ARG A 161 1.63 3.51 17.38
CA ARG A 161 0.91 4.75 17.71
C ARG A 161 -0.06 5.12 16.61
N VAL A 162 -1.30 5.43 17.00
CA VAL A 162 -2.40 5.71 16.08
C VAL A 162 -3.12 6.98 16.54
N SER A 163 -3.30 7.93 15.63
CA SER A 163 -4.10 9.12 15.84
C SER A 163 -5.04 9.36 14.66
N CYS A 164 -6.32 9.65 14.91
CA CYS A 164 -7.27 9.99 13.83
C CYS A 164 -7.36 8.92 12.74
N VAL A 165 -7.39 7.64 13.11
CA VAL A 165 -7.57 6.55 12.15
C VAL A 165 -9.02 6.13 12.10
N GLN A 166 -9.52 5.96 10.89
CA GLN A 166 -10.85 5.44 10.62
C GLN A 166 -10.71 4.11 9.87
N SER A 167 -11.38 3.08 10.36
CA SER A 167 -11.49 1.82 9.66
C SER A 167 -12.95 1.39 9.52
N ILE A 168 -13.35 1.04 8.31
CA ILE A 168 -14.70 0.61 7.97
C ILE A 168 -14.59 -0.73 7.27
N CYS A 169 -15.18 -1.77 7.88
CA CYS A 169 -15.17 -3.12 7.34
C CYS A 169 -16.58 -3.70 7.27
N CYS A 170 -17.00 -4.25 6.13
CA CYS A 170 -18.31 -4.91 6.07
C CYS A 170 -18.26 -6.31 6.71
N GLU A 171 -17.28 -7.12 6.37
CA GLU A 171 -17.12 -8.49 6.89
C GLU A 171 -15.66 -8.76 7.29
N ILE A 172 -15.46 -9.22 8.53
CA ILE A 172 -14.15 -9.61 9.05
C ILE A 172 -14.20 -11.04 9.60
N GLY A 173 -13.27 -11.87 9.13
CA GLY A 173 -13.03 -13.23 9.62
C GLY A 173 -11.56 -13.45 10.00
N CYS A 174 -11.29 -13.99 11.19
CA CYS A 174 -9.95 -14.38 11.62
C CYS A 174 -8.90 -13.24 11.52
N ALA A 175 -9.27 -12.00 11.86
CA ALA A 175 -8.36 -10.86 11.81
C ALA A 175 -7.89 -10.43 13.21
N ASN A 176 -6.62 -10.02 13.32
CA ASN A 176 -6.06 -9.51 14.57
C ASN A 176 -5.63 -8.05 14.40
N PHE A 177 -6.15 -7.18 15.25
CA PHE A 177 -5.77 -5.77 15.33
C PHE A 177 -5.13 -5.52 16.68
N PHE A 178 -3.92 -4.97 16.67
CA PHE A 178 -3.19 -4.63 17.88
C PHE A 178 -2.67 -3.19 17.79
N CYS A 179 -2.96 -2.40 18.82
CA CYS A 179 -2.51 -1.01 18.93
C CYS A 179 -1.89 -0.72 20.30
N CYS A 180 -0.68 -0.13 20.37
CA CYS A 180 -0.11 0.21 21.68
C CYS A 180 -0.72 1.50 22.27
N SER A 181 -0.96 2.52 21.44
CA SER A 181 -1.62 3.76 21.87
C SER A 181 -2.50 4.33 20.77
N THR A 182 -3.76 4.62 21.09
CA THR A 182 -4.75 5.16 20.15
C THR A 182 -5.39 6.45 20.68
N THR A 183 -5.41 7.50 19.85
CA THR A 183 -6.16 8.73 20.11
C THR A 183 -7.17 8.98 18.99
N CYS A 184 -8.43 9.27 19.34
CA CYS A 184 -9.50 9.66 18.40
C CYS A 184 -9.63 8.73 17.18
N SER A 185 -9.84 7.42 17.41
CA SER A 185 -9.87 6.42 16.33
C SER A 185 -11.21 5.68 16.31
N HIS A 186 -11.78 5.48 15.12
CA HIS A 186 -13.06 4.82 14.95
C HIS A 186 -12.91 3.53 14.15
N PHE A 187 -13.48 2.45 14.67
CA PHE A 187 -13.53 1.13 14.04
C PHE A 187 -15.00 0.73 13.88
N LEU A 188 -15.47 0.64 12.63
CA LEU A 188 -16.83 0.25 12.29
C LEU A 188 -16.82 -1.07 11.53
N CYS A 189 -17.51 -2.08 12.07
CA CYS A 189 -17.62 -3.41 11.46
C CYS A 189 -19.09 -3.85 11.36
N CYS A 190 -19.52 -4.42 10.22
CA CYS A 190 -20.91 -4.89 10.06
C CYS A 190 -21.11 -6.39 10.33
N LYS A 191 -20.04 -7.19 10.30
CA LYS A 191 -20.03 -8.61 10.72
C LYS A 191 -18.62 -9.00 11.13
N VAL A 192 -18.49 -9.66 12.28
CA VAL A 192 -17.20 -10.03 12.86
C VAL A 192 -17.22 -11.49 13.32
N THR A 193 -16.27 -12.28 12.85
CA THR A 193 -16.05 -13.68 13.26
C THR A 193 -14.59 -13.88 13.65
N ASP A 194 -14.32 -14.45 14.82
CA ASP A 194 -12.98 -14.79 15.32
C ASP A 194 -11.94 -13.66 15.21
N CYS A 195 -12.35 -12.43 15.58
CA CYS A 195 -11.45 -11.28 15.58
C CYS A 195 -10.97 -10.93 16.97
N ARG A 196 -9.71 -10.48 17.05
CA ARG A 196 -9.14 -9.94 18.30
C ARG A 196 -8.71 -8.50 18.08
N LEU A 197 -9.20 -7.63 18.95
CA LEU A 197 -8.79 -6.24 19.07
C LEU A 197 -8.12 -6.07 20.44
N ILE A 198 -6.86 -5.65 20.44
CA ILE A 198 -6.09 -5.39 21.66
C ILE A 198 -5.51 -3.98 21.57
N CYS A 199 -5.94 -3.10 22.48
CA CYS A 199 -5.40 -1.76 22.63
C CYS A 199 -4.88 -1.58 24.05
N SER A 200 -3.59 -1.26 24.25
CA SER A 200 -3.07 -1.06 25.61
C SER A 200 -3.41 0.29 26.22
N ILE A 201 -3.51 1.35 25.41
CA ILE A 201 -3.87 2.70 25.87
C ILE A 201 -4.80 3.32 24.83
N ALA A 202 -6.03 3.66 25.22
CA ALA A 202 -7.01 4.27 24.34
C ALA A 202 -7.63 5.50 24.99
N SER A 203 -7.54 6.64 24.29
CA SER A 203 -8.33 7.84 24.60
C SER A 203 -9.23 8.14 23.40
N CYS A 204 -10.54 8.01 23.59
CA CYS A 204 -11.56 8.20 22.54
C CYS A 204 -11.42 7.23 21.36
N ALA A 205 -11.27 5.93 21.64
CA ALA A 205 -11.41 4.89 20.62
C ALA A 205 -12.82 4.30 20.70
N GLU A 206 -13.52 4.28 19.57
CA GLU A 206 -14.87 3.71 19.47
C GLU A 206 -14.85 2.49 18.55
N LEU A 207 -15.38 1.38 19.06
CA LEU A 207 -15.62 0.16 18.31
C LEU A 207 -17.12 -0.05 18.19
N PHE A 208 -17.64 0.00 16.98
CA PHE A 208 -19.03 -0.32 16.67
C PHE A 208 -19.06 -1.56 15.78
N CYS A 209 -19.58 -2.66 16.34
CA CYS A 209 -19.86 -3.88 15.61
C CYS A 209 -21.37 -4.10 15.62
N TRP A 210 -21.97 -4.24 14.44
CA TRP A 210 -23.39 -4.58 14.26
C TRP A 210 -23.52 -6.01 13.74
#